data_AF-A0A380DWR6-F1
#
_entry.id   AF-A0A380DWR6-F1
#
_cell.length_a   1.000
_cell.length_b   1.000
_cell.length_c   1.000
_cell.angle_alpha   90.00
_cell.angle_beta   90.00
_cell.angle_gamma   90.00
#
_symmetry.space_group_name_H-M   'P 1'
#
loop_
_entity.id
_entity.type
_entity.pdbx_description
1 polymer ?
#
loop_
_entity_poly.entity_id
_entity_poly.type
_entity_poly.pdbx_seq_one_letter_code
_entity_poly.pdbx_strand_id
1 'polypeptide(L)'
;MKKDILEVGNRRVILVTHVVTHPDFIVPMPHRIFDFYNAFIGTSDFNPLYAMFDIPYSIMGHVHFRKSVMDDGRCYLCPCLGYPRQWRSEDIYQEINETIQIIEI
;
A
#
# COMPACT_ATOMS: atom_id res chain seq x y z
N MET A 1 -7.16 -2.91 16.02
CA MET A 1 -5.91 -3.27 15.30
C MET A 1 -4.81 -3.84 16.20
N LYS A 2 -4.18 -3.09 17.13
CA LYS A 2 -3.13 -3.65 18.01
C LYS A 2 -3.59 -4.90 18.78
N LYS A 3 -4.81 -4.85 19.34
CA LYS A 3 -5.44 -5.99 20.03
C LYS A 3 -5.54 -7.21 19.11
N ASP A 4 -6.04 -7.01 17.90
CA ASP A 4 -6.24 -8.06 16.89
C ASP A 4 -4.90 -8.71 16.47
N ILE A 5 -3.83 -7.91 16.33
CA ILE A 5 -2.49 -8.44 16.04
C ILE A 5 -1.94 -9.26 17.22
N LEU A 6 -2.23 -8.88 18.46
CA LEU A 6 -1.82 -9.68 19.63
C LEU A 6 -2.57 -11.03 19.70
N GLU A 7 -3.82 -11.07 19.26
CA GLU A 7 -4.63 -12.30 19.25
C GLU A 7 -4.12 -13.34 18.23
N VAL A 8 -3.48 -12.91 17.13
CA VAL A 8 -2.89 -13.85 16.15
C VAL A 8 -1.55 -14.44 16.59
N GLY A 9 -0.94 -13.94 17.67
CA GLY A 9 0.27 -14.48 18.28
C GLY A 9 1.50 -14.39 17.36
N ASN A 10 2.26 -15.49 17.25
CA ASN A 10 3.55 -15.52 16.54
C ASN A 10 3.42 -15.74 15.01
N ARG A 11 2.24 -15.52 14.43
CA ARG A 11 2.03 -15.66 12.99
C ARG A 11 2.54 -14.40 12.27
N ARG A 12 3.13 -14.58 11.08
CA ARG A 12 3.43 -13.46 10.18
C ARG A 12 2.13 -12.75 9.78
N VAL A 13 2.13 -11.43 9.83
CA VAL A 13 0.96 -10.60 9.52
C VAL A 13 1.15 -9.92 8.18
N ILE A 14 0.16 -10.05 7.30
CA ILE A 14 0.04 -9.20 6.10
C ILE A 14 -0.96 -8.10 6.46
N LEU A 15 -0.53 -6.85 6.38
CA LEU A 15 -1.41 -5.72 6.59
C LEU A 15 -2.02 -5.28 5.26
N VAL A 16 -3.34 -5.13 5.22
CA VAL A 16 -4.06 -4.63 4.05
C VAL A 16 -4.86 -3.39 4.44
N THR A 17 -4.63 -2.27 3.76
CA THR A 17 -5.34 -1.00 3.95
C THR A 17 -5.77 -0.42 2.60
N HIS A 18 -6.84 0.40 2.58
CA HIS A 18 -7.14 1.17 1.37
C HIS A 18 -6.22 2.37 1.22
N VAL A 19 -6.01 3.14 2.31
CA VAL A 19 -5.12 4.31 2.35
C VAL A 19 -3.65 3.89 2.31
N VAL A 20 -2.78 4.80 1.86
CA VAL A 20 -1.33 4.54 1.87
C VAL A 20 -0.73 4.85 3.24
N THR A 21 0.29 4.10 3.61
CA THR A 21 0.95 4.18 4.92
C THR A 21 2.46 4.39 4.81
N HIS A 22 2.96 4.58 3.58
CA HIS A 22 4.36 4.77 3.29
C HIS A 22 4.57 6.02 2.42
N PRO A 23 5.53 6.90 2.77
CA PRO A 23 5.70 8.21 2.12
C PRO A 23 6.02 8.13 0.62
N ASP A 24 6.67 7.06 0.16
CA ASP A 24 6.91 6.86 -1.28
C ASP A 24 5.65 6.71 -2.13
N PHE A 25 4.48 6.57 -1.51
CA PHE A 25 3.21 6.40 -2.22
C PHE A 25 2.35 7.67 -2.20
N ILE A 26 2.75 8.73 -1.49
CA ILE A 26 2.11 10.05 -1.58
C ILE A 26 2.82 10.94 -2.60
N VAL A 27 2.18 12.05 -2.96
CA VAL A 27 2.84 13.05 -3.82
C VAL A 27 3.97 13.73 -3.04
N PRO A 28 5.19 13.86 -3.59
CA PRO A 28 6.29 14.56 -2.93
C PRO A 28 5.90 15.99 -2.53
N MET A 29 6.24 16.34 -1.29
CA MET A 29 5.96 17.65 -0.70
C MET A 29 7.20 18.57 -0.78
N PRO A 30 7.03 19.90 -0.89
CA PRO A 30 5.77 20.61 -0.97
C PRO A 30 5.21 20.65 -2.40
N HIS A 31 3.90 20.51 -2.54
CA HIS A 31 3.17 20.66 -3.78
C HIS A 31 1.84 21.40 -3.54
N ARG A 32 1.77 22.69 -3.90
CA ARG A 32 0.65 23.63 -3.62
C ARG A 32 -0.77 23.05 -3.71
N ILE A 33 -1.02 22.16 -4.67
CA ILE A 33 -2.33 21.52 -4.87
C ILE A 33 -2.46 20.20 -4.09
N PHE A 34 -1.41 19.39 -4.01
CA PHE A 34 -1.47 18.03 -3.49
C PHE A 34 -1.19 17.95 -2.00
N ASP A 35 -0.68 19.01 -1.37
CA ASP A 35 -0.54 19.09 0.09
C ASP A 35 -1.87 18.81 0.80
N PHE A 36 -2.96 19.41 0.31
CA PHE A 36 -4.31 19.17 0.82
C PHE A 36 -4.79 17.75 0.54
N TYR A 37 -4.56 17.24 -0.68
CA TYR A 37 -5.02 15.91 -1.07
C TYR A 37 -4.24 14.78 -0.36
N ASN A 38 -2.96 14.98 -0.05
CA ASN A 38 -2.15 14.01 0.68
C ASN A 38 -2.76 13.66 2.04
N ALA A 39 -3.44 14.61 2.70
CA ALA A 39 -4.17 14.35 3.95
C ALA A 39 -5.33 13.34 3.82
N PHE A 40 -5.82 13.11 2.59
CA PHE A 40 -6.86 12.12 2.28
C PHE A 40 -6.29 10.86 1.64
N ILE A 41 -5.02 10.90 1.19
CA ILE A 41 -4.37 9.80 0.49
C ILE A 41 -3.68 8.85 1.46
N GLY A 42 -2.96 9.39 2.45
CA GLY A 42 -2.13 8.59 3.34
C GLY A 42 -2.07 9.07 4.78
N THR A 43 -1.56 8.20 5.65
CA THR A 43 -1.38 8.47 7.07
C THR A 43 -0.13 7.76 7.61
N SER A 44 0.52 8.39 8.60
CA SER A 44 1.61 7.80 9.39
C SER A 44 1.13 7.02 10.62
N ASP A 45 -0.18 6.96 10.89
CA ASP A 45 -0.74 6.37 12.12
C ASP A 45 -0.46 4.87 12.26
N PHE A 46 -0.04 4.21 11.17
CA PHE A 46 0.34 2.80 11.15
C PHE A 46 1.83 2.57 11.49
N ASN A 47 2.67 3.61 11.50
CA ASN A 47 4.10 3.49 11.81
C ASN A 47 4.39 2.77 13.13
N PRO A 48 3.65 3.04 14.24
CA PRO A 48 3.85 2.29 15.48
C PRO A 48 3.59 0.79 15.34
N LEU A 49 2.70 0.37 14.45
CA LEU A 49 2.39 -1.04 14.24
C LEU A 49 3.52 -1.74 13.48
N TYR A 50 4.09 -1.08 12.47
CA TYR A 50 5.27 -1.59 11.76
C TYR A 50 6.50 -1.71 12.66
N ALA A 51 6.65 -0.81 13.63
CA ALA A 51 7.74 -0.85 14.61
C ALA A 51 7.56 -1.95 15.67
N MET A 52 6.32 -2.29 16.00
CA MET A 52 6.01 -3.23 17.09
C MET A 52 5.83 -4.68 16.64
N PHE A 53 5.46 -4.91 15.38
CA PHE A 53 5.02 -6.21 14.90
C PHE A 53 5.74 -6.59 13.61
N ASP A 54 6.01 -7.89 13.47
CA ASP A 54 6.54 -8.46 12.23
C ASP A 54 5.44 -8.51 11.16
N ILE A 55 5.47 -7.50 10.29
CA ILE A 55 4.50 -7.30 9.21
C ILE A 55 5.30 -7.32 7.90
N PRO A 56 5.67 -8.47 7.31
CA PRO A 56 6.53 -8.50 6.12
C PRO A 56 5.91 -7.86 4.86
N TYR A 57 4.58 -7.74 4.81
CA TYR A 57 3.87 -7.15 3.66
C TYR A 57 2.83 -6.12 4.10
N SER A 58 2.81 -4.96 3.44
CA SER A 58 1.77 -3.93 3.55
C SER A 58 1.16 -3.65 2.18
N ILE A 59 -0.08 -4.07 1.99
CA ILE A 59 -0.82 -3.92 0.74
C ILE A 59 -1.77 -2.74 0.89
N MET A 60 -1.61 -1.77 0.01
CA MET A 60 -2.28 -0.47 0.02
C MET A 60 -3.03 -0.24 -1.30
N GLY A 61 -3.81 0.83 -1.37
CA GLY A 61 -4.54 1.21 -2.57
C GLY A 61 -4.64 2.73 -2.73
N HIS A 62 -5.82 3.18 -3.15
CA HIS A 62 -6.24 4.58 -3.24
C HIS A 62 -5.54 5.44 -4.32
N VAL A 63 -4.25 5.26 -4.56
CA VAL A 63 -3.44 6.16 -5.40
C VAL A 63 -3.52 5.91 -6.90
N HIS A 64 -4.20 4.84 -7.31
CA HIS A 64 -4.45 4.50 -8.73
C HIS A 64 -3.18 4.35 -9.58
N PHE A 65 -2.05 4.02 -8.94
CA PHE A 65 -0.84 3.60 -9.64
C PHE A 65 -0.30 2.31 -9.06
N ARG A 66 0.47 1.61 -9.88
CA ARG A 66 1.17 0.37 -9.53
C ARG A 66 2.56 0.69 -9.01
N LYS A 67 2.84 0.34 -7.75
CA LYS A 67 4.17 0.54 -7.15
C LYS A 67 4.46 -0.53 -6.10
N SER A 68 5.72 -0.96 -6.05
CA SER A 68 6.26 -1.79 -4.98
C SER A 68 7.50 -1.10 -4.42
N VAL A 69 7.65 -1.12 -3.09
CA VAL A 69 8.81 -0.58 -2.38
C VAL A 69 9.24 -1.59 -1.33
N MET A 70 10.52 -1.93 -1.30
CA MET A 70 11.13 -2.62 -0.17
C MET A 70 11.73 -1.57 0.75
N ASP A 71 11.25 -1.51 1.99
CA ASP A 71 11.81 -0.64 3.03
C ASP A 71 11.86 -1.38 4.36
N ASP A 72 12.99 -1.29 5.05
CA ASP A 72 13.27 -1.97 6.33
C ASP A 72 12.85 -3.46 6.37
N GLY A 73 13.19 -4.20 5.30
CA GLY A 73 12.84 -5.63 5.18
C GLY A 73 11.35 -5.93 4.93
N ARG A 74 10.51 -4.91 4.78
CA ARG A 74 9.07 -5.00 4.51
C ARG A 74 8.75 -4.60 3.07
N CYS A 75 7.84 -5.35 2.46
CA CYS A 75 7.35 -5.09 1.11
C CYS A 75 6.04 -4.28 1.16
N TYR A 76 6.09 -3.06 0.67
CA TYR A 76 4.93 -2.18 0.48
C TYR A 76 4.44 -2.29 -0.95
N LEU A 77 3.15 -2.53 -1.14
CA LEU A 77 2.54 -2.80 -2.44
C LEU A 77 1.31 -1.91 -2.66
N CYS A 78 1.23 -1.24 -3.81
CA CYS A 78 0.00 -0.68 -4.35
C CYS A 78 -0.30 -1.36 -5.69
N PRO A 79 -1.02 -2.49 -5.72
CA PRO A 79 -1.38 -3.17 -6.97
C PRO A 79 -2.66 -2.59 -7.60
N CYS A 80 -2.73 -1.27 -7.77
CA CYS A 80 -3.96 -0.62 -8.23
C CYS A 80 -4.25 -0.91 -9.72
N LEU A 81 -5.49 -1.25 -10.04
CA LEU A 81 -5.98 -1.27 -11.43
C LEU A 81 -6.19 0.15 -11.95
N GLY A 82 -6.82 1.02 -11.14
CA GLY A 82 -7.18 2.37 -11.55
C GLY A 82 -8.27 2.41 -12.62
N TYR A 83 -8.48 3.57 -13.22
CA TYR A 83 -9.44 3.78 -14.30
C TYR A 83 -8.86 3.41 -15.67
N PRO A 84 -9.69 3.09 -16.68
CA PRO A 84 -9.23 2.78 -18.04
C PRO A 84 -8.25 3.78 -18.64
N ARG A 85 -8.41 5.08 -18.35
CA ARG A 85 -7.49 6.13 -18.83
C ARG A 85 -6.12 6.13 -18.16
N GLN A 86 -5.95 5.37 -17.08
CA GLN A 86 -4.72 5.22 -16.30
C GLN A 86 -4.01 3.90 -16.60
N TRP A 87 -4.64 3.03 -17.39
CA TRP A 87 -4.09 1.75 -17.82
C TRP A 87 -2.96 1.95 -18.82
N ARG A 88 -2.07 0.95 -18.92
CA ARG A 88 -0.91 0.97 -19.85
C ARG A 88 -1.25 0.33 -21.18
N SER A 89 -2.35 -0.42 -21.23
CA SER A 89 -2.92 -1.09 -22.39
C SER A 89 -4.45 -0.93 -22.42
N GLU A 90 -5.05 -1.20 -23.58
CA GLU A 90 -6.52 -1.24 -23.74
C GLU A 90 -7.11 -2.61 -23.37
N ASP A 91 -6.27 -3.61 -23.08
CA ASP A 91 -6.69 -4.97 -22.75
C ASP A 91 -6.92 -5.13 -21.24
N ILE A 92 -8.19 -5.25 -20.84
CA ILE A 92 -8.59 -5.45 -19.44
C ILE A 92 -7.99 -6.71 -18.82
N TYR A 93 -7.80 -7.79 -19.59
CA TYR A 93 -7.21 -9.02 -19.06
C TYR A 93 -5.73 -8.81 -18.74
N GLN A 94 -5.00 -8.11 -19.61
CA GLN A 94 -3.62 -7.72 -19.35
C GLN A 94 -3.55 -6.84 -18.10
N GLU A 95 -4.38 -5.80 -17.99
CA GLU A 95 -4.35 -4.87 -16.85
C GLU A 95 -4.70 -5.55 -15.53
N ILE A 96 -5.67 -6.47 -15.52
CA ILE A 96 -5.99 -7.28 -14.33
C ILE A 96 -4.78 -8.16 -13.98
N ASN A 97 -4.21 -8.88 -14.95
CA ASN A 97 -3.08 -9.76 -14.70
C ASN A 97 -1.87 -9.02 -14.13
N GLU A 98 -1.57 -7.81 -14.61
CA GLU A 98 -0.50 -6.96 -14.10
C GLU A 98 -0.73 -6.45 -12.66
N THR A 99 -1.97 -6.48 -12.17
CA THR A 99 -2.29 -6.12 -10.78
C THR A 99 -2.29 -7.30 -9.82
N ILE A 100 -2.32 -8.55 -10.31
CA ILE A 100 -2.33 -9.71 -9.43
C ILE A 100 -1.02 -9.78 -8.64
N GLN A 101 -1.13 -9.96 -7.32
CA GLN A 101 0.00 -10.20 -6.44
C GLN A 101 -0.07 -11.63 -5.90
N ILE A 102 1.00 -12.38 -6.12
CA ILE A 102 1.17 -13.73 -5.54
C ILE A 102 2.19 -13.59 -4.42
N ILE A 103 1.77 -13.90 -3.19
CA ILE A 103 2.62 -13.83 -2.00
C ILE A 103 2.77 -15.25 -1.46
N GLU A 104 3.99 -15.74 -1.41
CA GLU A 104 4.33 -17.01 -0.78
C GLU A 104 4.73 -16.75 0.67
N ILE A 105 4.03 -17.41 1.59
CA ILE A 105 4.23 -17.29 3.04
C ILE A 105 4.93 -18.51 3.58
#